data_AF-A0A955PW49-F1
#
_entry.id   AF-A0A955PW49-F1
#
_cell.length_a   1.000
_cell.length_b   1.000
_cell.length_c   1.000
_cell.angle_alpha   90.00
_cell.angle_beta   90.00
_cell.angle_gamma   90.00
#
_symmetry.space_group_name_H-M   'P 1'
#
loop_
_entity.id
_entity.type
_entity.pdbx_description
1 polymer ?
#
loop_
_entity_poly.entity_id
_entity_poly.type
_entity_poly.pdbx_seq_one_letter_code
_entity_poly.pdbx_strand_id
1 'polypeptide(L)'
;LARQIKLGVVPEGTTLAPKPKAIKDWDNLTADEKKLFTRQMEVFAGFAEYTDTEVGRLIDAINDMGQLDNTLVFYILGDNGASAEGGMNGMFNEMTYFNGLQEKVEDILKHYDTLGGPTTYNHYAAGWAVAGDTPFTWTKQVASSYGGTRNGMIVHWPKSVKAKGELRTQWHHVIDIAPTILEAARLPEPKAVNGIPQTPIEGVSLLYSFHDAKAQDRHQTQYFEIFGNRAIYHDGWLASTLHRAPWELKPRRPLQEDQWELYDTRTDFSLINDLADKHPAKLKELQNLFLKEAVKYHVLPIDDRTIERVNPALAGRPDLMAGRTSLAVYEGMTGMSENVFINIKNRSHTITADVEIPEGSV
;
A
#
# COMPACT_ATOMS: atom_id res chain seq x y z
N LEU A 1 -12.88 -2.68 15.25
CA LEU A 1 -13.69 -3.91 15.09
C LEU A 1 -15.18 -3.77 15.41
N ALA A 2 -15.62 -3.60 16.67
CA ALA A 2 -17.06 -3.61 17.01
C ALA A 2 -17.93 -2.65 16.15
N ARG A 3 -17.43 -1.43 15.89
CA ARG A 3 -18.09 -0.48 14.99
C ARG A 3 -18.15 -0.96 13.54
N GLN A 4 -17.08 -1.58 13.03
CA GLN A 4 -17.04 -2.14 11.66
C GLN A 4 -18.04 -3.30 11.51
N ILE A 5 -18.18 -4.15 12.53
CA ILE A 5 -19.21 -5.20 12.56
C ILE A 5 -20.61 -4.58 12.55
N LYS A 6 -20.86 -3.57 13.37
CA LYS A 6 -22.16 -2.86 13.38
C LYS A 6 -22.48 -2.21 12.01
N LEU A 7 -21.48 -1.75 11.28
CA LEU A 7 -21.63 -1.22 9.92
C LEU A 7 -21.79 -2.30 8.84
N GLY A 8 -21.53 -3.57 9.16
CA GLY A 8 -21.60 -4.70 8.23
C GLY A 8 -20.37 -4.86 7.32
N VAL A 9 -19.41 -3.94 7.32
CA VAL A 9 -18.20 -4.00 6.48
C VAL A 9 -17.22 -5.09 6.91
N VAL A 10 -17.36 -5.57 8.15
CA VAL A 10 -16.68 -6.75 8.69
C VAL A 10 -17.76 -7.74 9.14
N PRO A 11 -17.68 -9.04 8.78
CA PRO A 11 -18.67 -10.04 9.15
C PRO A 11 -18.84 -10.18 10.66
N GLU A 12 -20.06 -10.49 11.10
CA GLU A 12 -20.34 -10.87 12.48
C GLU A 12 -19.51 -12.10 12.90
N GLY A 13 -19.07 -12.13 14.17
CA GLY A 13 -18.21 -13.20 14.68
C GLY A 13 -16.72 -13.05 14.34
N THR A 14 -16.34 -12.08 13.51
CA THR A 14 -14.92 -11.79 13.25
C THR A 14 -14.19 -11.49 14.56
N THR A 15 -13.08 -12.20 14.77
CA THR A 15 -12.21 -11.99 15.93
C THR A 15 -11.04 -11.08 15.55
N LEU A 16 -10.58 -10.25 16.48
CA LEU A 16 -9.45 -9.38 16.22
C LEU A 16 -8.16 -10.21 16.11
N ALA A 17 -7.40 -10.00 15.03
CA ALA A 17 -6.12 -10.68 14.88
C ALA A 17 -5.10 -10.23 15.95
N PRO A 18 -4.23 -11.13 16.43
CA PRO A 18 -3.23 -10.79 17.42
C PRO A 18 -2.22 -9.81 16.83
N LYS A 19 -2.00 -8.69 17.51
CA LYS A 19 -0.97 -7.70 17.14
C LYS A 19 0.43 -8.33 17.17
N PRO A 20 1.33 -7.98 16.25
CA PRO A 20 2.73 -8.42 16.31
C PRO A 20 3.41 -8.08 17.64
N LYS A 21 4.11 -9.06 18.23
CA LYS A 21 4.81 -8.94 19.53
C LYS A 21 5.83 -7.81 19.61
N ALA A 22 6.36 -7.38 18.46
CA ALA A 22 7.32 -6.28 18.37
C ALA A 22 6.72 -4.92 18.79
N ILE A 23 5.40 -4.77 18.66
CA ILE A 23 4.71 -3.54 18.99
C ILE A 23 4.29 -3.61 20.46
N LYS A 24 4.66 -2.59 21.26
CA LYS A 24 4.23 -2.48 22.65
C LYS A 24 2.71 -2.32 22.76
N ASP A 25 2.13 -2.77 23.86
CA ASP A 25 0.73 -2.47 24.16
C ASP A 25 0.61 -1.05 24.68
N TRP A 26 -0.49 -0.38 24.32
CA TRP A 26 -0.72 1.02 24.68
C TRP A 26 -0.58 1.27 26.19
N ASP A 27 -1.14 0.39 27.01
CA ASP A 27 -1.10 0.52 28.47
C ASP A 27 0.32 0.47 29.05
N ASN A 28 1.22 -0.22 28.36
CA ASN A 28 2.63 -0.38 28.74
C ASN A 28 3.54 0.72 28.17
N LEU A 29 3.00 1.68 27.41
CA LEU A 29 3.74 2.85 26.97
C LEU A 29 3.96 3.85 28.11
N THR A 30 5.13 4.50 28.09
CA THR A 30 5.45 5.65 28.93
C THR A 30 4.53 6.84 28.63
N ALA A 31 4.50 7.82 29.53
CA ALA A 31 3.72 9.05 29.33
C ALA A 31 4.16 9.82 28.07
N ASP A 32 5.46 9.88 27.81
CA ASP A 32 6.05 10.55 26.66
C ASP A 32 5.73 9.81 25.34
N GLU A 33 5.79 8.48 25.32
CA GLU A 33 5.35 7.68 24.18
C GLU A 33 3.86 7.92 23.89
N LYS A 34 3.00 7.87 24.91
CA LYS A 34 1.56 8.13 24.75
C LYS A 34 1.31 9.54 24.19
N LYS A 35 1.97 10.56 24.75
CA LYS A 35 1.87 11.95 24.29
C LYS A 35 2.27 12.09 22.82
N LEU A 36 3.42 11.53 22.44
CA LEU A 36 3.91 11.60 21.07
C LEU A 36 2.99 10.84 20.10
N PHE A 37 2.60 9.61 20.44
CA PHE A 37 1.81 8.77 19.55
C PHE A 37 0.39 9.32 19.36
N THR A 38 -0.20 9.94 20.38
CA THR A 38 -1.47 10.68 20.21
C THR A 38 -1.32 11.80 19.19
N ARG A 39 -0.26 12.63 19.29
CA ARG A 39 -0.02 13.71 18.33
C ARG A 39 0.19 13.22 16.90
N GLN A 40 0.88 12.10 16.72
CA GLN A 40 1.05 11.47 15.41
C GLN A 40 -0.29 11.09 14.78
N MET A 41 -1.23 10.57 15.58
CA MET A 41 -2.56 10.21 15.09
C MET A 41 -3.44 11.45 14.84
N GLU A 42 -3.30 12.52 15.63
CA GLU A 42 -3.96 13.81 15.36
C GLU A 42 -3.50 14.39 14.01
N VAL A 43 -2.20 14.34 13.73
CA VAL A 43 -1.64 14.79 12.43
C VAL A 43 -2.22 13.97 11.28
N PHE A 44 -2.27 12.64 11.42
CA PHE A 44 -2.87 11.78 10.42
C PHE A 44 -4.38 12.06 10.22
N ALA A 45 -5.13 12.28 11.31
CA ALA A 45 -6.54 12.64 11.24
C ALA A 45 -6.75 13.97 10.51
N GLY A 46 -5.91 14.98 10.79
CA GLY A 46 -5.94 16.25 10.08
C GLY A 46 -5.66 16.11 8.58
N PHE A 47 -4.67 15.29 8.21
CA PHE A 47 -4.41 14.96 6.80
C PHE A 47 -5.61 14.28 6.14
N ALA A 48 -6.24 13.32 6.82
CA ALA A 48 -7.39 12.59 6.30
C ALA A 48 -8.62 13.50 6.12
N GLU A 49 -8.91 14.38 7.08
CA GLU A 49 -10.00 15.35 7.00
C GLU A 49 -9.79 16.37 5.87
N TYR A 50 -8.57 16.88 5.72
CA TYR A 50 -8.23 17.78 4.62
C TYR A 50 -8.37 17.08 3.26
N THR A 51 -7.93 15.82 3.16
CA THR A 51 -8.08 15.00 1.95
C THR A 51 -9.56 14.81 1.60
N ASP A 52 -10.40 14.43 2.55
CA ASP A 52 -11.84 14.25 2.36
C ASP A 52 -12.52 15.55 1.92
N THR A 53 -12.14 16.68 2.53
CA THR A 53 -12.62 18.02 2.15
C THR A 53 -12.30 18.36 0.69
N GLU A 54 -11.08 18.12 0.25
CA GLU A 54 -10.65 18.41 -1.13
C GLU A 54 -11.28 17.44 -2.15
N VAL A 55 -11.48 16.17 -1.78
CA VAL A 55 -12.26 15.23 -2.60
C VAL A 55 -13.72 15.68 -2.69
N GLY A 56 -14.31 16.15 -1.60
CA GLY A 56 -15.65 16.74 -1.57
C GLY A 56 -15.79 17.89 -2.58
N ARG A 57 -14.83 18.82 -2.59
CA ARG A 57 -14.79 19.92 -3.57
C ARG A 57 -14.76 19.46 -5.02
N LEU A 58 -14.05 18.37 -5.32
CA LEU A 58 -14.05 17.77 -6.66
C LEU A 58 -15.43 17.19 -7.02
N ILE A 59 -16.05 16.45 -6.10
CA ILE A 59 -17.37 15.87 -6.32
C ILE A 59 -18.44 16.95 -6.49
N ASP A 60 -18.39 18.01 -5.68
CA ASP A 60 -19.28 19.16 -5.77
C ASP A 60 -19.14 19.86 -7.14
N ALA A 61 -17.92 20.08 -7.61
CA ALA A 61 -17.69 20.66 -8.94
C ALA A 61 -18.28 19.80 -10.07
N ILE A 62 -18.19 18.45 -9.97
CA ILE A 62 -18.82 17.54 -10.94
C ILE A 62 -20.35 17.62 -10.87
N ASN A 63 -20.89 17.77 -9.66
CA ASN A 63 -22.32 17.95 -9.43
C ASN A 63 -22.85 19.28 -9.99
N ASP A 64 -22.12 20.37 -9.79
CA ASP A 64 -22.49 21.71 -10.29
C ASP A 64 -22.53 21.76 -11.82
N MET A 65 -21.72 20.93 -12.51
CA MET A 65 -21.79 20.73 -13.96
C MET A 65 -22.99 19.86 -14.40
N GLY A 66 -23.78 19.34 -13.46
CA GLY A 66 -24.89 18.42 -13.71
C GLY A 66 -24.44 17.04 -14.21
N GLN A 67 -23.18 16.65 -13.99
CA GLN A 67 -22.62 15.41 -14.54
C GLN A 67 -22.54 14.25 -13.54
N LEU A 68 -22.67 14.53 -12.24
CA LEU A 68 -22.42 13.54 -11.18
C LEU A 68 -23.21 12.24 -11.34
N ASP A 69 -24.49 12.31 -11.73
CA ASP A 69 -25.31 11.11 -11.95
C ASP A 69 -24.71 10.15 -13.00
N ASN A 70 -24.06 10.69 -14.02
CA ASN A 70 -23.45 9.94 -15.12
C ASN A 70 -21.94 9.72 -14.94
N THR A 71 -21.38 10.10 -13.79
CA THR A 71 -19.97 9.87 -13.47
C THR A 71 -19.82 8.60 -12.64
N LEU A 72 -18.97 7.68 -13.09
CA LEU A 72 -18.55 6.52 -12.31
C LEU A 72 -17.35 6.91 -11.45
N VAL A 73 -17.53 6.89 -10.13
CA VAL A 73 -16.49 7.19 -9.15
C VAL A 73 -16.10 5.91 -8.42
N PHE A 74 -14.81 5.63 -8.39
CA PHE A 74 -14.18 4.68 -7.47
C PHE A 74 -13.39 5.49 -6.44
N TYR A 75 -13.76 5.38 -5.17
CA TYR A 75 -13.00 5.96 -4.07
C TYR A 75 -12.38 4.83 -3.26
N ILE A 76 -11.07 4.65 -3.40
CA ILE A 76 -10.30 3.60 -2.74
C ILE A 76 -9.52 4.27 -1.60
N LEU A 77 -9.77 3.82 -0.37
CA LEU A 77 -9.18 4.38 0.84
C LEU A 77 -7.75 3.84 1.02
N GLY A 78 -6.83 4.33 0.21
CA GLY A 78 -5.43 3.90 0.17
C GLY A 78 -5.10 3.01 -1.03
N ASP A 79 -3.83 2.97 -1.42
CA ASP A 79 -3.30 2.10 -2.48
C ASP A 79 -2.72 0.79 -1.93
N ASN A 80 -2.54 0.70 -0.61
CA ASN A 80 -2.08 -0.45 0.17
C ASN A 80 -2.53 -0.28 1.62
N GLY A 81 -2.23 -1.25 2.49
CA GLY A 81 -2.44 -1.13 3.93
C GLY A 81 -1.70 0.05 4.58
N ALA A 82 -1.96 0.32 5.84
CA ALA A 82 -1.33 1.41 6.57
C ALA A 82 0.21 1.23 6.63
N SER A 83 0.97 2.32 6.62
CA SER A 83 2.42 2.24 6.55
C SER A 83 3.05 2.02 7.92
N ALA A 84 3.90 1.00 8.09
CA ALA A 84 4.65 0.81 9.34
C ALA A 84 6.08 1.37 9.29
N GLU A 85 6.39 2.19 8.28
CA GLU A 85 7.76 2.66 7.99
C GLU A 85 8.30 3.64 9.04
N GLY A 86 7.43 4.29 9.83
CA GLY A 86 7.82 5.08 10.99
C GLY A 86 8.39 4.27 12.17
N GLY A 87 8.48 2.95 12.07
CA GLY A 87 9.06 2.10 13.10
C GLY A 87 8.31 2.18 14.43
N MET A 88 8.96 1.82 15.54
CA MET A 88 8.27 1.69 16.83
C MET A 88 7.90 3.02 17.50
N ASN A 89 8.54 4.12 17.11
CA ASN A 89 8.37 5.44 17.73
C ASN A 89 7.68 6.46 16.82
N GLY A 90 7.52 6.16 15.53
CA GLY A 90 7.34 7.19 14.51
C GLY A 90 8.65 7.96 14.26
N MET A 91 8.56 8.98 13.41
CA MET A 91 9.71 9.78 12.97
C MET A 91 9.30 11.25 12.79
N PHE A 92 10.20 12.17 13.12
CA PHE A 92 10.12 13.56 12.70
C PHE A 92 10.50 13.72 11.22
N ASN A 93 11.47 12.93 10.74
CA ASN A 93 11.92 12.94 9.36
C ASN A 93 12.15 11.51 8.84
N GLU A 94 11.32 11.04 7.91
CA GLU A 94 11.40 9.71 7.32
C GLU A 94 12.76 9.45 6.61
N MET A 95 13.50 10.49 6.24
CA MET A 95 14.86 10.30 5.74
C MET A 95 15.80 9.62 6.75
N THR A 96 15.51 9.67 8.06
CA THR A 96 16.28 8.93 9.07
C THR A 96 16.17 7.42 8.85
N TYR A 97 15.00 6.91 8.45
CA TYR A 97 14.80 5.50 8.08
C TYR A 97 15.75 5.06 6.96
N PHE A 98 15.77 5.83 5.85
CA PHE A 98 16.62 5.52 4.70
C PHE A 98 18.12 5.66 4.98
N ASN A 99 18.49 6.37 6.05
CA ASN A 99 19.86 6.49 6.53
C ASN A 99 20.20 5.49 7.66
N GLY A 100 19.29 4.59 8.03
CA GLY A 100 19.49 3.63 9.09
C GLY A 100 19.61 4.25 10.49
N LEU A 101 19.06 5.44 10.68
CA LEU A 101 19.04 6.16 11.95
C LEU A 101 17.67 6.00 12.60
N GLN A 102 17.65 5.43 13.81
CA GLN A 102 16.43 5.31 14.59
C GLN A 102 16.25 6.51 15.50
N GLU A 103 15.21 7.30 15.26
CA GLU A 103 14.86 8.42 16.12
C GLU A 103 14.33 7.96 17.49
N LYS A 104 14.66 8.74 18.53
CA LYS A 104 14.17 8.52 19.89
C LYS A 104 12.96 9.39 20.18
N VAL A 105 12.07 8.90 21.05
CA VAL A 105 10.87 9.64 21.50
C VAL A 105 11.23 11.04 22.02
N GLU A 106 12.27 11.15 22.85
CA GLU A 106 12.73 12.42 23.43
C GLU A 106 13.20 13.45 22.38
N ASP A 107 13.74 12.98 21.26
CA ASP A 107 14.21 13.84 20.17
C ASP A 107 13.05 14.32 19.31
N ILE A 108 12.10 13.43 18.99
CA ILE A 108 10.89 13.78 18.24
C ILE A 108 10.04 14.77 19.05
N LEU A 109 9.95 14.60 20.37
CA LEU A 109 9.17 15.48 21.25
C LEU A 109 9.68 16.93 21.28
N LYS A 110 10.96 17.20 20.96
CA LYS A 110 11.47 18.57 20.79
C LYS A 110 10.76 19.32 19.66
N HIS A 111 10.14 18.58 18.74
CA HIS A 111 9.44 19.10 17.57
C HIS A 111 7.92 18.86 17.64
N TYR A 112 7.38 18.57 18.82
CA TYR A 112 5.98 18.18 19.04
C TYR A 112 4.96 19.10 18.36
N ASP A 113 5.09 20.42 18.57
CA ASP A 113 4.14 21.41 18.04
C ASP A 113 4.25 21.60 16.52
N THR A 114 5.43 21.33 15.96
CA THR A 114 5.70 21.46 14.52
C THR A 114 5.39 20.20 13.73
N LEU A 115 5.17 19.06 14.38
CA LEU A 115 4.90 17.79 13.73
C LEU A 115 3.65 17.88 12.83
N GLY A 116 3.77 17.46 11.57
CA GLY A 116 2.73 17.61 10.55
C GLY A 116 2.71 18.96 9.84
N GLY A 117 3.58 19.88 10.25
CA GLY A 117 3.77 21.18 9.59
C GLY A 117 4.65 21.10 8.34
N PRO A 118 4.74 22.19 7.57
CA PRO A 118 5.43 22.24 6.28
C PRO A 118 6.96 22.05 6.36
N THR A 119 7.53 22.06 7.56
CA THR A 119 8.96 21.88 7.82
C THR A 119 9.31 20.49 8.34
N THR A 120 8.36 19.55 8.28
CA THR A 120 8.53 18.18 8.80
C THR A 120 8.25 17.16 7.71
N TYR A 121 8.89 16.00 7.83
CA TYR A 121 8.66 14.87 6.92
C TYR A 121 8.35 13.63 7.77
N ASN A 122 7.31 13.75 8.60
CA ASN A 122 7.07 12.85 9.71
C ASN A 122 6.37 11.54 9.29
N HIS A 123 6.45 10.54 10.16
CA HIS A 123 5.73 9.28 10.04
C HIS A 123 5.22 8.84 11.41
N TYR A 124 4.00 8.25 11.49
CA TYR A 124 3.49 7.70 12.75
C TYR A 124 4.14 6.37 13.15
N ALA A 125 4.04 5.98 14.41
CA ALA A 125 4.51 4.68 14.89
C ALA A 125 3.73 3.50 14.30
N ALA A 126 4.41 2.38 14.07
CA ALA A 126 3.87 1.14 13.48
C ALA A 126 2.65 0.57 14.22
N GLY A 127 2.48 0.89 15.51
CA GLY A 127 1.26 0.53 16.25
C GLY A 127 -0.01 1.16 15.68
N TRP A 128 0.08 2.39 15.16
CA TRP A 128 -1.04 3.04 14.47
C TRP A 128 -1.31 2.40 13.10
N ALA A 129 -0.28 1.90 12.42
CA ALA A 129 -0.46 1.16 11.17
C ALA A 129 -1.34 -0.08 11.40
N VAL A 130 -0.95 -0.93 12.35
CA VAL A 130 -1.73 -2.14 12.71
C VAL A 130 -3.15 -1.77 13.19
N ALA A 131 -3.30 -0.66 13.93
CA ALA A 131 -4.62 -0.19 14.33
C ALA A 131 -5.48 0.24 13.11
N GLY A 132 -4.89 0.92 12.13
CA GLY A 132 -5.53 1.32 10.87
C GLY A 132 -5.97 0.12 10.03
N ASP A 133 -5.20 -0.96 10.05
CA ASP A 133 -5.46 -2.19 9.30
C ASP A 133 -6.38 -3.18 10.04
N THR A 134 -7.03 -2.75 11.13
CA THR A 134 -7.98 -3.59 11.87
C THR A 134 -9.06 -4.16 10.93
N PRO A 135 -9.29 -5.49 10.91
CA PRO A 135 -8.93 -6.45 11.97
C PRO A 135 -7.67 -7.30 11.74
N PHE A 136 -6.81 -6.94 10.80
CA PHE A 136 -5.69 -7.76 10.35
C PHE A 136 -4.42 -7.56 11.19
N THR A 137 -3.50 -8.53 11.11
CA THR A 137 -2.23 -8.53 11.87
C THR A 137 -1.18 -7.59 11.31
N TRP A 138 -1.08 -7.52 9.98
CA TRP A 138 0.05 -6.91 9.26
C TRP A 138 -0.40 -5.67 8.50
N THR A 139 0.55 -5.05 7.79
CA THR A 139 0.40 -3.71 7.23
C THR A 139 1.07 -3.62 5.85
N LYS A 140 1.25 -2.41 5.29
CA LYS A 140 2.03 -2.14 4.07
C LYS A 140 3.33 -2.96 4.01
N GLN A 141 3.72 -3.35 2.79
CA GLN A 141 4.83 -4.27 2.44
C GLN A 141 4.58 -5.76 2.73
N VAL A 142 3.59 -6.11 3.56
CA VAL A 142 3.22 -7.51 3.80
C VAL A 142 2.12 -7.93 2.83
N ALA A 143 2.50 -8.12 1.56
CA ALA A 143 1.58 -8.51 0.49
C ALA A 143 0.88 -9.86 0.74
N SER A 144 1.40 -10.64 1.69
CA SER A 144 0.84 -11.91 2.14
C SER A 144 -0.31 -11.79 3.14
N SER A 145 -0.72 -10.58 3.50
CA SER A 145 -1.81 -10.33 4.44
C SER A 145 -2.82 -9.32 3.89
N TYR A 146 -4.09 -9.50 4.26
CA TYR A 146 -5.12 -8.50 3.97
C TYR A 146 -4.93 -7.19 4.72
N GLY A 147 -4.17 -7.17 5.80
CA GLY A 147 -3.76 -5.89 6.40
C GLY A 147 -2.79 -5.09 5.52
N GLY A 148 -2.04 -5.75 4.62
CA GLY A 148 -1.19 -5.07 3.64
C GLY A 148 -1.86 -4.76 2.30
N THR A 149 -3.00 -5.39 1.99
CA THR A 149 -3.56 -5.44 0.62
C THR A 149 -5.04 -5.10 0.52
N ARG A 150 -5.83 -5.19 1.60
CA ARG A 150 -7.27 -4.95 1.58
C ARG A 150 -7.58 -3.50 1.93
N ASN A 151 -8.11 -2.76 0.97
CA ASN A 151 -8.58 -1.39 1.16
C ASN A 151 -10.11 -1.30 1.12
N GLY A 152 -10.65 -0.32 1.83
CA GLY A 152 -12.05 0.07 1.65
C GLY A 152 -12.24 0.69 0.27
N MET A 153 -13.30 0.32 -0.44
CA MET A 153 -13.66 0.92 -1.71
C MET A 153 -15.13 1.30 -1.73
N ILE A 154 -15.42 2.51 -2.21
CA ILE A 154 -16.76 3.01 -2.48
C ILE A 154 -16.91 3.17 -3.98
N VAL A 155 -18.04 2.70 -4.51
CA VAL A 155 -18.41 2.92 -5.91
C VAL A 155 -19.68 3.75 -5.97
N HIS A 156 -19.67 4.81 -6.77
CA HIS A 156 -20.80 5.70 -6.96
C HIS A 156 -21.04 5.97 -8.45
N TRP A 157 -22.24 5.62 -8.94
CA TRP A 157 -22.67 5.91 -10.32
C TRP A 157 -24.21 5.88 -10.44
N PRO A 158 -24.92 6.93 -9.98
CA PRO A 158 -26.37 6.90 -9.76
C PRO A 158 -27.22 6.52 -10.97
N LYS A 159 -26.78 6.90 -12.18
CA LYS A 159 -27.50 6.57 -13.40
C LYS A 159 -27.55 5.07 -13.67
N SER A 160 -26.47 4.35 -13.38
CA SER A 160 -26.34 2.90 -13.65
C SER A 160 -26.63 2.05 -12.41
N VAL A 161 -26.09 2.44 -11.25
CA VAL A 161 -26.18 1.68 -10.01
C VAL A 161 -27.37 2.15 -9.19
N LYS A 162 -28.35 1.26 -8.96
CA LYS A 162 -29.56 1.56 -8.15
C LYS A 162 -29.36 1.38 -6.66
N ALA A 163 -28.40 0.55 -6.28
CA ALA A 163 -28.05 0.31 -4.89
C ALA A 163 -27.56 1.59 -4.20
N LYS A 164 -27.99 1.82 -2.96
CA LYS A 164 -27.58 2.98 -2.14
C LYS A 164 -27.21 2.52 -0.74
N GLY A 165 -25.95 2.71 -0.37
CA GLY A 165 -25.44 2.29 0.94
C GLY A 165 -25.41 0.77 1.16
N GLU A 166 -25.51 -0.02 0.08
CA GLU A 166 -25.42 -1.47 0.15
C GLU A 166 -23.97 -1.95 0.03
N LEU A 167 -23.68 -3.11 0.62
CA LEU A 167 -22.37 -3.74 0.54
C LEU A 167 -22.29 -4.71 -0.66
N ARG A 168 -21.08 -4.85 -1.20
CA ARG A 168 -20.69 -5.88 -2.16
C ARG A 168 -19.52 -6.65 -1.56
N THR A 169 -19.67 -7.96 -1.45
CA THR A 169 -18.71 -8.84 -0.75
C THR A 169 -17.92 -9.72 -1.71
N GLN A 170 -18.14 -9.55 -3.02
CA GLN A 170 -17.42 -10.29 -4.05
C GLN A 170 -15.92 -10.02 -3.95
N TRP A 171 -15.12 -11.07 -4.09
CA TRP A 171 -13.66 -10.93 -4.05
C TRP A 171 -13.16 -10.26 -5.33
N HIS A 172 -12.36 -9.21 -5.18
CA HIS A 172 -11.79 -8.43 -6.29
C HIS A 172 -10.43 -7.84 -5.92
N HIS A 173 -9.68 -7.44 -6.95
CA HIS A 173 -8.35 -6.84 -6.83
C HIS A 173 -8.27 -5.54 -7.65
N VAL A 174 -7.28 -4.67 -7.38
CA VAL A 174 -7.18 -3.37 -8.06
C VAL A 174 -7.03 -3.48 -9.59
N ILE A 175 -6.51 -4.60 -10.09
CA ILE A 175 -6.41 -4.87 -11.54
C ILE A 175 -7.77 -4.99 -12.24
N ASP A 176 -8.85 -5.15 -11.47
CA ASP A 176 -10.23 -5.28 -11.95
C ASP A 176 -10.87 -3.92 -12.29
N ILE A 177 -10.26 -2.80 -11.87
CA ILE A 177 -10.81 -1.46 -12.10
C ILE A 177 -10.75 -1.09 -13.59
N ALA A 178 -9.62 -1.30 -14.26
CA ALA A 178 -9.46 -1.00 -15.68
C ALA A 178 -10.48 -1.74 -16.58
N PRO A 179 -10.65 -3.07 -16.50
CA PRO A 179 -11.65 -3.77 -17.30
C PRO A 179 -13.08 -3.36 -16.94
N THR A 180 -13.35 -2.97 -15.69
CA THR A 180 -14.65 -2.42 -15.30
C THR A 180 -14.95 -1.09 -15.98
N ILE A 181 -13.97 -0.18 -16.07
CA ILE A 181 -14.12 1.10 -16.75
C ILE A 181 -14.38 0.87 -18.25
N LEU A 182 -13.64 -0.05 -18.88
CA LEU A 182 -13.85 -0.40 -20.29
C LEU A 182 -15.25 -0.97 -20.53
N GLU A 183 -15.70 -1.92 -19.69
CA GLU A 183 -17.05 -2.49 -19.80
C GLU A 183 -18.13 -1.41 -19.59
N ALA A 184 -17.98 -0.55 -18.59
CA ALA A 184 -18.89 0.57 -18.33
C ALA A 184 -18.97 1.56 -19.50
N ALA A 185 -17.83 1.82 -20.15
CA ALA A 185 -17.73 2.66 -21.35
C ALA A 185 -18.17 1.93 -22.63
N ARG A 186 -18.48 0.63 -22.56
CA ARG A 186 -18.78 -0.25 -23.70
C ARG A 186 -17.65 -0.29 -24.73
N LEU A 187 -16.42 -0.25 -24.25
CA LEU A 187 -15.21 -0.33 -25.06
C LEU A 187 -14.57 -1.71 -24.92
N PRO A 188 -14.03 -2.28 -26.00
CA PRO A 188 -13.22 -3.48 -25.90
C PRO A 188 -11.86 -3.15 -25.29
N GLU A 189 -11.19 -4.16 -24.76
CA GLU A 189 -9.78 -4.09 -24.44
C GLU A 189 -8.93 -3.85 -25.70
N PRO A 190 -8.01 -2.87 -25.69
CA PRO A 190 -7.17 -2.58 -26.85
C PRO A 190 -6.10 -3.65 -27.02
N LYS A 191 -6.09 -4.32 -28.19
CA LYS A 191 -5.02 -5.26 -28.56
C LYS A 191 -3.73 -4.56 -28.99
N ALA A 192 -3.83 -3.32 -29.46
CA ALA A 192 -2.70 -2.48 -29.86
C ALA A 192 -3.03 -1.00 -29.68
N VAL A 193 -2.02 -0.19 -29.36
CA VAL A 193 -2.11 1.28 -29.25
C VAL A 193 -0.96 1.87 -30.04
N ASN A 194 -1.25 2.75 -31.00
CA ASN A 194 -0.24 3.39 -31.88
C ASN A 194 0.74 2.39 -32.54
N GLY A 195 0.23 1.22 -32.92
CA GLY A 195 1.02 0.15 -33.55
C GLY A 195 1.80 -0.74 -32.57
N ILE A 196 1.75 -0.48 -31.25
CA ILE A 196 2.39 -1.29 -30.23
C ILE A 196 1.41 -2.34 -29.69
N PRO A 197 1.68 -3.65 -29.85
CA PRO A 197 0.89 -4.70 -29.22
C PRO A 197 0.85 -4.54 -27.70
N GLN A 198 -0.31 -4.70 -27.10
CA GLN A 198 -0.48 -4.59 -25.65
C GLN A 198 -0.49 -5.98 -25.01
N THR A 199 0.03 -6.06 -23.79
CA THR A 199 -0.20 -7.21 -22.91
C THR A 199 -1.67 -7.23 -22.50
N PRO A 200 -2.32 -8.41 -22.43
CA PRO A 200 -3.70 -8.49 -21.98
C PRO A 200 -3.90 -7.91 -20.58
N ILE A 201 -5.06 -7.31 -20.35
CA ILE A 201 -5.55 -6.95 -19.01
C ILE A 201 -5.93 -8.24 -18.30
N GLU A 202 -5.26 -8.53 -17.19
CA GLU A 202 -5.43 -9.79 -16.44
C GLU A 202 -6.57 -9.72 -15.40
N GLY A 203 -7.13 -8.53 -15.17
CA GLY A 203 -8.25 -8.35 -14.26
C GLY A 203 -9.59 -8.75 -14.89
N VAL A 204 -10.61 -8.86 -14.04
CA VAL A 204 -11.99 -9.15 -14.44
C VAL A 204 -12.91 -8.02 -13.99
N SER A 205 -13.81 -7.59 -14.86
CA SER A 205 -14.72 -6.51 -14.49
C SER A 205 -15.62 -6.90 -13.31
N LEU A 206 -15.82 -5.94 -12.40
CA LEU A 206 -16.70 -6.05 -11.25
C LEU A 206 -18.11 -5.51 -11.52
N LEU A 207 -18.41 -5.05 -12.74
CA LEU A 207 -19.70 -4.42 -13.10
C LEU A 207 -20.91 -5.32 -12.79
N TYR A 208 -20.74 -6.63 -12.90
CA TYR A 208 -21.78 -7.62 -12.56
C TYR A 208 -22.24 -7.52 -11.10
N SER A 209 -21.33 -7.19 -10.18
CA SER A 209 -21.62 -7.08 -8.75
C SER A 209 -22.48 -5.86 -8.44
N PHE A 210 -22.44 -4.81 -9.27
CA PHE A 210 -23.22 -3.60 -9.02
C PHE A 210 -24.73 -3.85 -9.06
N HIS A 211 -25.16 -4.75 -9.94
CA HIS A 211 -26.57 -5.04 -10.19
C HIS A 211 -27.09 -6.28 -9.45
N ASP A 212 -26.20 -7.14 -8.97
CA ASP A 212 -26.56 -8.33 -8.18
C ASP A 212 -25.59 -8.52 -7.01
N ALA A 213 -26.06 -8.17 -5.81
CA ALA A 213 -25.29 -8.32 -4.57
C ALA A 213 -24.96 -9.78 -4.23
N LYS A 214 -25.70 -10.75 -4.81
CA LYS A 214 -25.53 -12.19 -4.57
C LYS A 214 -24.82 -12.91 -5.70
N ALA A 215 -24.36 -12.18 -6.72
CA ALA A 215 -23.59 -12.78 -7.79
C ALA A 215 -22.31 -13.44 -7.25
N GLN A 216 -21.95 -14.56 -7.85
CA GLN A 216 -20.72 -15.28 -7.51
C GLN A 216 -19.48 -14.48 -7.93
N ASP A 217 -18.37 -14.72 -7.23
CA ASP A 217 -17.06 -14.15 -7.58
C ASP A 217 -16.67 -14.51 -9.01
N ARG A 218 -16.25 -13.51 -9.79
CA ARG A 218 -15.61 -13.73 -11.09
C ARG A 218 -14.09 -13.72 -11.01
N HIS A 219 -13.52 -13.05 -10.01
CA HIS A 219 -12.09 -13.06 -9.77
C HIS A 219 -11.74 -14.26 -8.87
N GLN A 220 -11.22 -15.31 -9.49
CA GLN A 220 -11.00 -16.59 -8.80
C GLN A 220 -9.58 -16.76 -8.27
N THR A 221 -8.57 -16.12 -8.88
CA THR A 221 -7.16 -16.37 -8.54
C THR A 221 -6.35 -15.08 -8.60
N GLN A 222 -5.61 -14.78 -7.54
CA GLN A 222 -4.67 -13.65 -7.50
C GLN A 222 -3.42 -14.04 -6.70
N TYR A 223 -2.25 -13.90 -7.31
CA TYR A 223 -0.98 -14.00 -6.58
C TYR A 223 -0.58 -12.63 -6.02
N PHE A 224 0.23 -12.64 -4.97
CA PHE A 224 0.81 -11.46 -4.33
C PHE A 224 2.29 -11.73 -4.04
N GLU A 225 3.17 -10.78 -4.36
CA GLU A 225 4.59 -10.83 -3.99
C GLU A 225 5.13 -9.41 -3.78
N ILE A 226 5.67 -9.14 -2.60
CA ILE A 226 6.47 -7.94 -2.30
C ILE A 226 7.61 -8.34 -1.36
N PHE A 227 8.85 -8.11 -1.82
CA PHE A 227 10.07 -8.34 -1.05
C PHE A 227 10.14 -9.73 -0.38
N GLY A 228 9.68 -10.76 -1.06
CA GLY A 228 9.65 -12.14 -0.60
C GLY A 228 8.40 -12.53 0.20
N ASN A 229 7.61 -11.58 0.70
CA ASN A 229 6.29 -11.87 1.27
C ASN A 229 5.35 -12.31 0.14
N ARG A 230 4.78 -13.52 0.24
CA ARG A 230 4.02 -14.14 -0.85
C ARG A 230 2.65 -14.61 -0.39
N ALA A 231 1.66 -14.48 -1.27
CA ALA A 231 0.39 -15.17 -1.11
C ALA A 231 -0.24 -15.54 -2.44
N ILE A 232 -1.21 -16.44 -2.37
CA ILE A 232 -2.08 -16.82 -3.47
C ILE A 232 -3.49 -17.00 -2.93
N TYR A 233 -4.41 -16.20 -3.44
CA TYR A 233 -5.83 -16.41 -3.27
C TYR A 233 -6.34 -17.33 -4.37
N HIS A 234 -7.16 -18.32 -4.03
CA HIS A 234 -7.91 -19.13 -4.98
C HIS A 234 -9.24 -19.64 -4.40
N ASP A 235 -10.37 -19.22 -4.99
CA ASP A 235 -11.73 -19.69 -4.66
C ASP A 235 -12.02 -19.73 -3.15
N GLY A 236 -11.79 -18.62 -2.47
CA GLY A 236 -12.03 -18.47 -1.03
C GLY A 236 -10.86 -18.92 -0.14
N TRP A 237 -9.87 -19.63 -0.67
CA TRP A 237 -8.68 -20.01 0.08
C TRP A 237 -7.55 -19.01 -0.12
N LEU A 238 -6.76 -18.79 0.93
CA LEU A 238 -5.55 -17.99 0.89
C LEU A 238 -4.40 -18.81 1.48
N ALA A 239 -3.36 -19.07 0.69
CA ALA A 239 -2.08 -19.54 1.21
C ALA A 239 -1.10 -18.37 1.23
N SER A 240 -0.36 -18.20 2.32
CA SER A 240 0.45 -17.00 2.54
C SER A 240 1.70 -17.29 3.35
N THR A 241 2.74 -16.48 3.18
CA THR A 241 3.96 -16.55 4.00
C THR A 241 4.48 -15.16 4.36
N LEU A 242 4.85 -15.01 5.64
CA LEU A 242 5.56 -13.86 6.15
C LEU A 242 7.06 -14.12 6.13
N HIS A 243 7.69 -13.61 5.08
CA HIS A 243 9.13 -13.67 4.88
C HIS A 243 9.87 -12.61 5.71
N ARG A 244 9.31 -11.38 5.76
CA ARG A 244 9.87 -10.24 6.48
C ARG A 244 8.78 -9.27 6.92
N ALA A 245 8.82 -8.85 8.19
CA ALA A 245 7.97 -7.76 8.67
C ALA A 245 8.53 -6.39 8.23
N PRO A 246 7.70 -5.32 8.13
CA PRO A 246 8.13 -4.04 7.56
C PRO A 246 9.29 -3.36 8.31
N TRP A 247 9.40 -3.59 9.61
CA TRP A 247 10.46 -3.04 10.48
C TRP A 247 11.69 -3.95 10.60
N GLU A 248 11.74 -5.07 9.88
CA GLU A 248 12.90 -5.96 9.86
C GLU A 248 13.80 -5.61 8.68
N LEU A 249 15.10 -5.47 8.93
CA LEU A 249 16.09 -5.16 7.88
C LEU A 249 16.53 -6.40 7.08
N LYS A 250 16.27 -7.60 7.61
CA LYS A 250 16.68 -8.87 7.02
C LYS A 250 15.50 -9.82 7.00
N PRO A 251 15.42 -10.72 5.99
CA PRO A 251 14.41 -11.76 5.99
C PRO A 251 14.59 -12.69 7.17
N ARG A 252 13.49 -13.28 7.63
CA ARG A 252 13.48 -14.17 8.80
C ARG A 252 14.16 -15.52 8.52
N ARG A 253 14.22 -15.90 7.25
CA ARG A 253 14.77 -17.17 6.75
C ARG A 253 14.95 -17.11 5.23
N PRO A 254 15.69 -18.05 4.62
CA PRO A 254 15.70 -18.22 3.16
C PRO A 254 14.32 -18.52 2.58
N LEU A 255 14.04 -18.08 1.35
CA LEU A 255 12.75 -18.27 0.67
C LEU A 255 12.26 -19.72 0.59
N GLN A 256 13.17 -20.71 0.61
CA GLN A 256 12.86 -22.15 0.57
C GLN A 256 12.42 -22.70 1.92
N GLU A 257 12.75 -22.00 3.01
CA GLU A 257 12.43 -22.35 4.39
C GLU A 257 11.25 -21.55 4.94
N ASP A 258 10.69 -20.65 4.13
CA ASP A 258 9.48 -19.88 4.41
C ASP A 258 8.33 -20.79 4.83
N GLN A 259 7.73 -20.43 5.96
CA GLN A 259 6.60 -21.14 6.54
C GLN A 259 5.34 -20.59 5.89
N TRP A 260 4.53 -21.50 5.34
CA TRP A 260 3.26 -21.16 4.72
C TRP A 260 2.13 -21.45 5.69
N GLU A 261 1.24 -20.48 5.80
CA GLU A 261 -0.03 -20.58 6.50
C GLU A 261 -1.15 -20.74 5.46
N LEU A 262 -2.28 -21.32 5.87
CA LEU A 262 -3.46 -21.53 5.03
C LEU A 262 -4.73 -21.05 5.72
N TYR A 263 -5.55 -20.28 5.03
CA TYR A 263 -6.80 -19.74 5.55
C TYR A 263 -7.98 -19.98 4.61
N ASP A 264 -9.17 -20.19 5.18
CA ASP A 264 -10.45 -20.11 4.47
C ASP A 264 -11.09 -18.74 4.73
N THR A 265 -10.88 -17.82 3.79
CA THR A 265 -11.28 -16.41 3.91
C THR A 265 -12.79 -16.18 3.95
N ARG A 266 -13.57 -17.21 3.60
CA ARG A 266 -15.05 -17.16 3.63
C ARG A 266 -15.57 -17.25 5.06
N THR A 267 -14.80 -17.87 5.94
CA THR A 267 -15.18 -18.10 7.35
C THR A 267 -14.23 -17.44 8.34
N ASP A 268 -13.01 -17.11 7.92
CA ASP A 268 -12.02 -16.40 8.72
C ASP A 268 -11.62 -15.10 8.03
N PHE A 269 -12.44 -14.06 8.25
CA PHE A 269 -12.19 -12.75 7.66
C PHE A 269 -10.85 -12.18 8.09
N SER A 270 -10.42 -12.39 9.34
CA SER A 270 -9.23 -11.79 9.96
C SER A 270 -7.93 -12.57 9.74
N LEU A 271 -7.99 -13.77 9.13
CA LEU A 271 -6.85 -14.65 8.87
C LEU A 271 -6.10 -15.07 10.14
N ILE A 272 -6.80 -15.63 11.13
CA ILE A 272 -6.22 -15.97 12.44
C ILE A 272 -6.14 -17.47 12.72
N ASN A 273 -6.85 -18.29 11.95
CA ASN A 273 -6.90 -19.73 12.10
C ASN A 273 -6.08 -20.38 10.99
N ASP A 274 -4.80 -20.62 11.25
CA ASP A 274 -3.98 -21.38 10.31
C ASP A 274 -4.47 -22.84 10.21
N LEU A 275 -4.77 -23.25 8.98
CA LEU A 275 -5.29 -24.56 8.61
C LEU A 275 -4.24 -25.42 7.89
N ALA A 276 -2.99 -24.97 7.77
CA ALA A 276 -1.93 -25.68 7.05
C ALA A 276 -1.79 -27.15 7.48
N ASP A 277 -1.71 -27.40 8.79
CA ASP A 277 -1.57 -28.75 9.35
C ASP A 277 -2.83 -29.61 9.17
N LYS A 278 -4.02 -28.99 9.11
CA LYS A 278 -5.30 -29.68 8.94
C LYS A 278 -5.59 -30.00 7.47
N HIS A 279 -5.09 -29.18 6.54
CA HIS A 279 -5.31 -29.32 5.11
C HIS A 279 -3.99 -29.23 4.30
N PRO A 280 -3.00 -30.09 4.58
CA PRO A 280 -1.69 -30.00 3.94
C PRO A 280 -1.73 -30.22 2.43
N ALA A 281 -2.67 -31.04 1.95
CA ALA A 281 -2.90 -31.24 0.52
C ALA A 281 -3.40 -29.95 -0.16
N LYS A 282 -4.31 -29.20 0.48
CA LYS A 282 -4.81 -27.93 -0.04
C LYS A 282 -3.74 -26.85 -0.02
N LEU A 283 -2.93 -26.81 1.03
CA LEU A 283 -1.78 -25.91 1.06
C LEU A 283 -0.81 -26.22 -0.09
N LYS A 284 -0.49 -27.49 -0.31
CA LYS A 284 0.41 -27.89 -1.40
C LYS A 284 -0.15 -27.55 -2.79
N GLU A 285 -1.45 -27.72 -2.98
CA GLU A 285 -2.15 -27.29 -4.19
C GLU A 285 -1.94 -25.79 -4.45
N LEU A 286 -2.18 -24.94 -3.44
CA LEU A 286 -2.02 -23.49 -3.57
C LEU A 286 -0.56 -23.07 -3.77
N GLN A 287 0.40 -23.70 -3.09
CA GLN A 287 1.82 -23.45 -3.33
C GLN A 287 2.21 -23.73 -4.79
N ASN A 288 1.70 -24.82 -5.37
CA ASN A 288 1.94 -25.13 -6.78
C ASN A 288 1.25 -24.12 -7.71
N LEU A 289 0.03 -23.66 -7.35
CA LEU A 289 -0.68 -22.61 -8.09
C LEU A 289 0.08 -21.28 -8.06
N PHE A 290 0.61 -20.87 -6.89
CA PHE A 290 1.46 -19.69 -6.78
C PHE A 290 2.64 -19.78 -7.75
N LEU A 291 3.35 -20.91 -7.81
CA LEU A 291 4.48 -21.09 -8.72
C LEU A 291 4.05 -20.99 -10.20
N LYS A 292 2.87 -21.52 -10.55
CA LYS A 292 2.32 -21.42 -11.91
C LYS A 292 2.04 -19.97 -12.29
N GLU A 293 1.36 -19.21 -11.42
CA GLU A 293 1.07 -17.80 -11.66
C GLU A 293 2.36 -16.96 -11.66
N ALA A 294 3.30 -17.26 -10.76
CA ALA A 294 4.60 -16.60 -10.69
C ALA A 294 5.42 -16.76 -11.98
N VAL A 295 5.36 -17.94 -12.62
CA VAL A 295 5.94 -18.15 -13.95
C VAL A 295 5.16 -17.38 -15.02
N LYS A 296 3.82 -17.47 -15.02
CA LYS A 296 2.95 -16.78 -15.99
C LYS A 296 3.22 -15.28 -16.02
N TYR A 297 3.41 -14.67 -14.85
CA TYR A 297 3.53 -13.21 -14.69
C TYR A 297 4.95 -12.74 -14.37
N HIS A 298 5.97 -13.55 -14.66
CA HIS A 298 7.38 -13.15 -14.56
C HIS A 298 7.82 -12.67 -13.17
N VAL A 299 7.25 -13.25 -12.12
CA VAL A 299 7.61 -12.96 -10.71
C VAL A 299 8.95 -13.60 -10.34
N LEU A 300 9.35 -14.65 -11.07
CA LEU A 300 10.59 -15.38 -10.81
C LEU A 300 11.78 -14.78 -11.59
N PRO A 301 13.00 -14.79 -11.02
CA PRO A 301 13.31 -15.20 -9.64
C PRO A 301 12.82 -14.17 -8.61
N ILE A 302 12.38 -14.65 -7.45
CA ILE A 302 12.03 -13.75 -6.33
C ILE A 302 13.31 -13.09 -5.82
N ASP A 303 13.31 -11.76 -5.78
CA ASP A 303 14.38 -10.93 -5.26
C ASP A 303 13.90 -10.23 -3.97
N ASP A 304 14.25 -10.85 -2.84
CA ASP A 304 13.88 -10.45 -1.47
C ASP A 304 14.74 -9.31 -0.90
N ARG A 305 15.73 -8.82 -1.67
CA ARG A 305 16.51 -7.62 -1.33
C ARG A 305 15.61 -6.39 -1.22
N THR A 306 16.00 -5.42 -0.40
CA THR A 306 15.19 -4.23 -0.12
C THR A 306 15.89 -2.97 -0.59
N ILE A 307 16.57 -2.28 0.33
CA ILE A 307 17.33 -1.06 0.08
C ILE A 307 18.41 -1.31 -0.97
N GLU A 308 18.97 -2.51 -1.05
CA GLU A 308 19.96 -2.84 -2.08
C GLU A 308 19.41 -2.70 -3.49
N ARG A 309 18.10 -2.89 -3.70
CA ARG A 309 17.45 -2.74 -5.01
C ARG A 309 17.37 -1.28 -5.46
N VAL A 310 17.40 -0.32 -4.54
CA VAL A 310 17.37 1.11 -4.90
C VAL A 310 18.71 1.55 -5.52
N ASN A 311 19.82 0.91 -5.15
CA ASN A 311 21.14 1.22 -5.69
C ASN A 311 21.38 0.47 -7.01
N PRO A 312 21.54 1.17 -8.16
CA PRO A 312 21.73 0.52 -9.44
C PRO A 312 22.90 -0.47 -9.49
N ALA A 313 24.03 -0.08 -8.89
CA ALA A 313 25.26 -0.86 -8.90
C ALA A 313 25.14 -2.15 -8.06
N LEU A 314 24.48 -2.09 -6.90
CA LEU A 314 24.23 -3.28 -6.07
C LEU A 314 23.18 -4.20 -6.68
N ALA A 315 22.16 -3.62 -7.31
CA ALA A 315 21.10 -4.37 -7.97
C ALA A 315 21.56 -5.00 -9.31
N GLY A 316 22.67 -4.52 -9.88
CA GLY A 316 23.15 -4.95 -11.20
C GLY A 316 22.30 -4.41 -12.35
N ARG A 317 21.55 -3.33 -12.13
CA ARG A 317 20.70 -2.68 -13.16
C ARG A 317 21.46 -1.56 -13.87
N PRO A 318 21.14 -1.27 -15.13
CA PRO A 318 21.71 -0.11 -15.83
C PRO A 318 21.49 1.19 -15.05
N ASP A 319 22.53 2.03 -15.03
CA ASP A 319 22.48 3.39 -14.51
C ASP A 319 22.45 4.37 -15.69
N LEU A 320 21.45 5.27 -15.71
CA LEU A 320 21.26 6.24 -16.80
C LEU A 320 22.46 7.19 -16.92
N MET A 321 23.11 7.52 -15.80
CA MET A 321 24.29 8.36 -15.82
C MET A 321 25.51 7.65 -16.42
N ALA A 322 25.55 6.32 -16.41
CA ALA A 322 26.60 5.52 -17.05
C ALA A 322 28.04 6.03 -16.77
N GLY A 323 28.30 6.49 -15.54
CA GLY A 323 29.60 7.03 -15.12
C GLY A 323 29.87 8.50 -15.49
N ARG A 324 28.89 9.23 -16.04
CA ARG A 324 29.00 10.68 -16.29
C ARG A 324 29.32 11.42 -14.99
N THR A 325 30.29 12.32 -15.08
CA THR A 325 30.77 13.17 -13.98
C THR A 325 30.29 14.61 -14.08
N SER A 326 29.54 14.96 -15.13
CA SER A 326 28.94 16.28 -15.34
C SER A 326 27.52 16.15 -15.92
N LEU A 327 26.68 17.12 -15.57
CA LEU A 327 25.31 17.30 -16.06
C LEU A 327 25.06 18.79 -16.18
N ALA A 328 24.61 19.24 -17.34
CA ALA A 328 24.10 20.59 -17.54
C ALA A 328 22.57 20.53 -17.48
N VAL A 329 21.98 21.33 -16.60
CA VAL A 329 20.53 21.49 -16.48
C VAL A 329 20.16 22.92 -16.88
N TYR A 330 18.99 23.08 -17.49
CA TYR A 330 18.49 24.35 -17.99
C TYR A 330 17.17 24.73 -17.30
N GLU A 331 16.81 26.00 -17.42
CA GLU A 331 15.50 26.49 -16.98
C GLU A 331 14.37 25.67 -17.64
N GLY A 332 13.35 25.34 -16.84
CA GLY A 332 12.20 24.55 -17.29
C GLY A 332 12.40 23.02 -17.26
N MET A 333 13.58 22.51 -16.90
CA MET A 333 13.80 21.07 -16.71
C MET A 333 13.25 20.57 -15.36
N THR A 334 11.93 20.63 -15.18
CA THR A 334 11.23 20.18 -13.97
C THR A 334 10.88 18.69 -14.03
N GLY A 335 10.74 18.03 -12.87
CA GLY A 335 10.26 16.64 -12.79
C GLY A 335 11.28 15.57 -13.17
N MET A 336 12.57 15.91 -13.17
CA MET A 336 13.64 14.95 -13.40
C MET A 336 13.76 13.94 -12.24
N SER A 337 13.82 12.65 -12.56
CA SER A 337 14.00 11.60 -11.55
C SER A 337 15.42 11.60 -10.96
N GLU A 338 15.58 11.12 -9.73
CA GLU A 338 16.90 11.06 -9.06
C GLU A 338 17.98 10.35 -9.90
N ASN A 339 17.62 9.28 -10.62
CA ASN A 339 18.59 8.49 -11.40
C ASN A 339 19.15 9.24 -12.62
N VAL A 340 18.62 10.41 -12.99
CA VAL A 340 19.19 11.23 -14.07
C VAL A 340 20.16 12.31 -13.59
N PHE A 341 20.44 12.36 -12.28
CA PHE A 341 21.39 13.29 -11.68
C PHE A 341 22.69 12.62 -11.27
N ILE A 342 23.75 13.43 -11.16
CA ILE A 342 25.00 13.00 -10.55
C ILE A 342 24.73 12.60 -9.10
N ASN A 343 25.12 11.39 -8.74
CA ASN A 343 24.95 10.90 -7.38
C ASN A 343 25.90 11.65 -6.40
N ILE A 344 25.31 12.56 -5.63
CA ILE A 344 25.99 13.34 -4.58
C ILE A 344 25.87 12.73 -3.18
N LYS A 345 25.20 11.58 -3.03
CA LYS A 345 24.94 10.96 -1.71
C LYS A 345 26.25 10.50 -1.07
N ASN A 346 26.38 10.77 0.24
CA ASN A 346 27.52 10.38 1.06
C ASN A 346 28.89 10.83 0.49
N ARG A 347 28.93 12.02 -0.13
CA ARG A 347 30.12 12.62 -0.72
C ARG A 347 30.24 14.10 -0.34
N SER A 348 31.46 14.55 -0.06
CA SER A 348 31.76 15.98 0.03
C SER A 348 31.57 16.63 -1.33
N HIS A 349 30.96 17.81 -1.36
CA HIS A 349 30.74 18.58 -2.58
C HIS A 349 30.87 20.07 -2.31
N THR A 350 31.11 20.84 -3.38
CA THR A 350 31.12 22.30 -3.36
C THR A 350 30.00 22.78 -4.27
N ILE A 351 29.24 23.78 -3.81
CA ILE A 351 28.23 24.47 -4.61
C ILE A 351 28.81 25.84 -4.96
N THR A 352 28.90 26.13 -6.26
CA THR A 352 29.26 27.45 -6.77
C THR A 352 28.03 28.02 -7.47
N ALA A 353 27.68 29.27 -7.16
CA ALA A 353 26.57 29.97 -7.77
C ALA A 353 27.00 31.40 -8.12
N ASP A 354 26.66 31.84 -9.33
CA ASP A 354 26.66 33.24 -9.67
C ASP A 354 25.33 33.84 -9.19
N VAL A 355 25.41 34.86 -8.35
CA VAL A 355 24.24 35.51 -7.77
C VAL A 355 24.24 37.00 -8.11
N GLU A 356 23.07 37.52 -8.49
CA GLU A 356 22.82 38.95 -8.58
C GLU A 356 22.21 39.38 -7.24
N ILE A 357 22.93 40.23 -6.49
CA ILE A 357 22.46 40.77 -5.21
C ILE A 357 21.94 42.19 -5.46
N PRO A 358 20.63 42.46 -5.31
CA PRO A 358 20.10 43.80 -5.51
C PRO A 358 20.70 44.80 -4.51
N GLU A 359 21.04 46.01 -4.96
CA GLU A 359 21.55 47.08 -4.09
C GLU A 359 20.60 47.34 -2.90
N GLY A 360 21.14 47.26 -1.67
CA GLY A 360 20.40 47.50 -0.43
C GLY A 360 19.85 46.26 0.27
N SER A 361 20.08 45.05 -0.25
CA SER A 361 19.74 43.78 0.40
C SER A 361 20.84 43.37 1.39
N VAL A 362 20.50 43.09 2.65
CA VAL A 362 21.44 42.59 3.69
C VAL A 362 21.51 41.07 3.67
#